data_AF-A0A8B6E928-F1
#
_entry.id   AF-A0A8B6E928-F1
#
_cell.length_a   1.000
_cell.length_b   1.000
_cell.length_c   1.000
_cell.angle_alpha   90.00
_cell.angle_beta   90.00
_cell.angle_gamma   90.00
#
_symmetry.space_group_name_H-M   'P 1'
#
loop_
_entity.id
_entity.type
_entity.pdbx_description
1 polymer ?
#
loop_
_entity_poly.entity_id
_entity_poly.type
_entity_poly.pdbx_seq_one_letter_code
_entity_poly.pdbx_strand_id
1 'polypeptide(L)'
;MLYLFFKIQLGTRVVRGPHWNHKSEDNGEGFLGTIVALCHSDRTIQVIWDTGRGGKYRADPNQYDLRLFDNAPTDQLHQNTICFSCRESPIYGMKWTCTKCNINLCTQCYMDDYHDVEHIFERTVTSESRRFKVRPRKRSTEKIAAKGIFVGAEVVGGPYLNRNDDHNTDVGYVEQITNWKNKYQRGIVRVFWKNTEIENIHRLGAEGCVDIVCSRLTENATWGNYYPDHLPVIDFEYMCSNTPVSVFSGAGKKKEQTESS
;
A
#
# COMPACT_ATOMS: atom_id res chain seq x y z
N MET A 1 23.29 5.39 -19.82
CA MET A 1 21.89 5.76 -20.11
C MET A 1 21.09 5.53 -18.83
N LEU A 2 20.89 6.58 -18.03
CA LEU A 2 20.21 6.48 -16.73
C LEU A 2 18.71 6.31 -16.95
N TYR A 3 18.20 5.10 -16.79
CA TYR A 3 16.77 4.84 -16.67
C TYR A 3 16.35 5.14 -15.22
N LEU A 4 16.04 6.40 -14.92
CA LEU A 4 15.25 6.73 -13.73
C LEU A 4 13.78 6.49 -14.09
N PHE A 5 13.26 5.31 -13.78
CA PHE A 5 11.84 5.03 -13.85
C PHE A 5 11.42 4.35 -12.56
N PHE A 6 10.52 5.04 -11.85
CA PHE A 6 9.74 4.65 -10.69
C PHE A 6 10.30 3.49 -9.85
N LYS A 7 10.99 3.88 -8.77
CA LYS A 7 11.48 2.95 -7.74
C LYS A 7 10.39 2.75 -6.70
N ILE A 8 10.04 1.51 -6.43
CA ILE A 8 9.43 1.15 -5.15
C ILE A 8 10.30 1.77 -4.05
N GLN A 9 9.69 2.48 -3.11
CA GLN A 9 10.43 3.19 -2.06
C GLN A 9 10.27 2.48 -0.73
N LEU A 10 11.33 2.52 0.07
CA LEU A 10 11.24 2.13 1.48
C LEU A 10 10.18 2.99 2.15
N GLY A 11 9.37 2.35 2.99
CA GLY A 11 8.23 2.98 3.63
C GLY A 11 6.89 2.76 2.96
N THR A 12 6.90 2.28 1.72
CA THR A 12 5.65 1.94 1.01
C THR A 12 4.88 0.90 1.82
N ARG A 13 3.59 1.19 2.03
CA ARG A 13 2.66 0.31 2.73
C ARG A 13 2.08 -0.68 1.74
N VAL A 14 2.06 -1.95 2.11
CA VAL A 14 1.70 -3.06 1.23
C VAL A 14 0.71 -4.01 1.86
N VAL A 15 0.01 -4.76 1.01
CA VAL A 15 -0.77 -5.94 1.37
C VAL A 15 -0.33 -7.09 0.47
N ARG A 16 -0.74 -8.32 0.79
CA ARG A 16 -0.45 -9.47 -0.08
C ARG A 16 -0.99 -9.27 -1.51
N GLY A 17 -0.28 -9.87 -2.45
CA GLY A 17 -0.57 -9.83 -3.89
C GLY A 17 -1.28 -11.08 -4.40
N PRO A 18 -1.64 -11.10 -5.69
CA PRO A 18 -2.43 -12.17 -6.29
C PRO A 18 -1.71 -13.53 -6.35
N HIS A 19 -0.38 -13.56 -6.27
CA HIS A 19 0.42 -14.79 -6.37
C HIS A 19 1.02 -15.22 -5.03
N TRP A 20 0.51 -14.65 -3.93
CA TRP A 20 0.92 -14.98 -2.57
C TRP A 20 0.82 -16.49 -2.29
N ASN A 21 1.95 -17.09 -1.91
CA ASN A 21 2.03 -18.50 -1.51
C ASN A 21 2.67 -18.69 -0.11
N HIS A 22 2.77 -17.61 0.66
CA HIS A 22 3.40 -17.57 1.98
C HIS A 22 2.39 -17.77 3.11
N LYS A 23 1.38 -18.62 2.92
CA LYS A 23 0.37 -18.97 3.94
C LYS A 23 -0.18 -17.74 4.70
N SER A 24 0.01 -17.67 6.02
CA SER A 24 -0.39 -16.56 6.89
C SER A 24 0.80 -15.81 7.46
N GLU A 25 1.91 -15.65 6.71
CA GLU A 25 3.04 -14.84 7.19
C GLU A 25 2.69 -13.38 7.45
N ASP A 26 1.72 -12.85 6.72
CA ASP A 26 1.13 -11.53 6.91
C ASP A 26 -0.05 -11.54 7.90
N ASN A 27 -0.34 -12.66 8.55
CA ASN A 27 -1.51 -12.86 9.43
C ASN A 27 -2.87 -12.91 8.73
N GLY A 28 -2.89 -13.00 7.39
CA GLY A 28 -4.11 -13.16 6.60
C GLY A 28 -4.36 -12.01 5.61
N GLU A 29 -5.36 -12.21 4.75
CA GLU A 29 -5.75 -11.21 3.76
C GLU A 29 -6.16 -9.87 4.42
N GLY A 30 -5.68 -8.77 3.85
CA GLY A 30 -5.96 -7.41 4.29
C GLY A 30 -4.99 -6.83 5.31
N PHE A 31 -4.08 -7.63 5.88
CA PHE A 31 -3.06 -7.12 6.80
C PHE A 31 -2.00 -6.30 6.07
N LEU A 32 -1.68 -5.13 6.64
CA LEU A 32 -0.69 -4.22 6.10
C LEU A 32 0.73 -4.57 6.58
N GLY A 33 1.70 -4.21 5.75
CA GLY A 33 3.12 -4.20 6.10
C GLY A 33 3.85 -3.01 5.49
N THR A 34 5.09 -2.80 5.91
CA THR A 34 6.00 -1.75 5.43
C THR A 34 7.15 -2.37 4.65
N ILE A 35 7.46 -1.84 3.47
CA ILE A 35 8.72 -2.17 2.77
C ILE A 35 9.89 -1.54 3.52
N VAL A 36 10.83 -2.36 3.99
CA VAL A 36 11.99 -1.91 4.78
C VAL A 36 13.33 -2.10 4.06
N ALA A 37 13.40 -3.00 3.07
CA ALA A 37 14.57 -3.14 2.21
C ALA A 37 14.23 -3.68 0.82
N LEU A 38 15.09 -3.37 -0.16
CA LEU A 38 14.99 -3.86 -1.53
C LEU A 38 16.24 -4.66 -1.86
N CYS A 39 16.07 -5.90 -2.31
CA CYS A 39 17.15 -6.78 -2.72
C CYS A 39 17.11 -6.96 -4.24
N HIS A 40 17.83 -6.10 -4.96
CA HIS A 40 17.82 -6.08 -6.43
C HIS A 40 18.43 -7.34 -7.05
N SER A 41 19.49 -7.90 -6.45
CA SER A 41 20.15 -9.12 -6.96
C SER A 41 19.19 -10.32 -6.99
N ASP A 42 18.37 -10.41 -5.95
CA ASP A 42 17.49 -11.55 -5.72
C ASP A 42 16.03 -11.21 -6.09
N ARG A 43 15.78 -10.06 -6.72
CA ARG A 43 14.46 -9.54 -7.10
C ARG A 43 13.40 -9.70 -6.01
N THR A 44 13.78 -9.35 -4.77
CA THR A 44 12.93 -9.54 -3.59
C THR A 44 12.83 -8.27 -2.75
N ILE A 45 11.76 -8.19 -1.97
CA ILE A 45 11.42 -7.06 -1.12
C ILE A 45 11.29 -7.58 0.31
N GLN A 46 11.95 -6.90 1.24
CA GLN A 46 11.76 -7.18 2.66
C GLN A 46 10.63 -6.33 3.19
N VAL A 47 9.67 -6.99 3.84
CA VAL A 47 8.50 -6.35 4.47
C VAL A 47 8.49 -6.71 5.94
N ILE A 48 8.15 -5.72 6.77
CA ILE A 48 7.74 -5.95 8.15
C ILE A 48 6.24 -5.72 8.21
N TRP A 49 5.50 -6.79 8.47
CA TRP A 49 4.06 -6.73 8.67
C TRP A 49 3.74 -5.98 9.95
N ASP A 50 2.59 -5.34 10.00
CA ASP A 50 2.14 -4.58 11.17
C ASP A 50 2.04 -5.46 12.42
N THR A 51 1.92 -6.78 12.28
CA THR A 51 1.97 -7.77 13.37
C THR A 51 3.40 -8.07 13.87
N GLY A 52 4.40 -7.39 13.33
CA GLY A 52 5.81 -7.47 13.70
C GLY A 52 6.63 -8.54 12.97
N ARG A 53 6.00 -9.45 12.21
CA ARG A 53 6.74 -10.45 11.44
C ARG A 53 7.44 -9.80 10.25
N GLY A 54 8.75 -10.03 10.15
CA GLY A 54 9.55 -9.72 8.95
C GLY A 54 9.57 -10.89 7.96
N GLY A 55 9.64 -10.59 6.68
CA GLY A 55 9.76 -11.58 5.61
C GLY A 55 10.32 -11.01 4.32
N LYS A 56 10.72 -11.89 3.39
CA LYS A 56 11.30 -11.55 2.09
C LYS A 56 10.41 -12.14 0.99
N TYR A 57 9.88 -11.28 0.13
CA TYR A 57 8.81 -11.60 -0.82
C TYR A 57 9.23 -11.33 -2.26
N ARG A 58 8.70 -12.10 -3.21
CA ARG A 58 9.05 -12.00 -4.63
C ARG A 58 8.51 -10.70 -5.21
N ALA A 59 9.34 -10.07 -6.03
CA ALA A 59 8.99 -8.92 -6.85
C ALA A 59 9.43 -9.19 -8.30
N ASP A 60 9.22 -10.44 -8.73
CA ASP A 60 9.49 -10.90 -10.08
C ASP A 60 8.33 -10.56 -11.02
N PRO A 61 8.60 -10.28 -12.30
CA PRO A 61 7.55 -10.18 -13.31
C PRO A 61 6.70 -11.44 -13.32
N ASN A 62 5.38 -11.27 -13.37
CA ASN A 62 4.39 -12.35 -13.34
C ASN A 62 4.28 -13.13 -12.01
N GLN A 63 5.05 -12.80 -10.96
CA GLN A 63 4.91 -13.40 -9.62
C GLN A 63 4.81 -12.31 -8.55
N TYR A 64 3.59 -11.80 -8.38
CA TYR A 64 3.30 -10.64 -7.54
C TYR A 64 2.87 -11.08 -6.14
N ASP A 65 3.84 -11.13 -5.22
CA ASP A 65 3.55 -11.41 -3.81
C ASP A 65 2.96 -10.22 -3.07
N LEU A 66 3.10 -9.00 -3.61
CA LEU A 66 2.70 -7.77 -2.92
C LEU A 66 1.90 -6.84 -3.84
N ARG A 67 1.00 -6.08 -3.21
CA ARG A 67 0.32 -4.92 -3.80
C ARG A 67 0.65 -3.67 -3.00
N LEU A 68 0.80 -2.54 -3.70
CA LEU A 68 0.98 -1.24 -3.08
C LEU A 68 -0.37 -0.77 -2.52
N PHE A 69 -0.43 -0.57 -1.21
CA PHE A 69 -1.60 -0.08 -0.50
C PHE A 69 -1.57 1.45 -0.38
N ASP A 70 -0.48 2.00 0.14
CA ASP A 70 -0.26 3.44 0.28
C ASP A 70 1.22 3.80 0.15
N ASN A 71 1.53 4.85 -0.61
CA ASN A 71 2.88 5.36 -0.81
C ASN A 71 3.05 6.81 -0.34
N ALA A 72 2.06 7.40 0.32
CA ALA A 72 2.25 8.70 0.98
C ALA A 72 3.37 8.71 2.04
N PRO A 73 3.64 7.62 2.79
CA PRO A 73 4.76 7.58 3.72
C PRO A 73 6.14 7.75 3.06
N THR A 74 6.22 7.75 1.73
CA THR A 74 7.45 7.91 0.95
C THR A 74 7.52 9.27 0.25
N ASP A 75 6.78 10.27 0.77
CA ASP A 75 6.68 11.64 0.23
C ASP A 75 6.05 11.76 -1.16
N GLN A 76 5.36 10.71 -1.63
CA GLN A 76 4.65 10.76 -2.90
C GLN A 76 3.38 11.61 -2.77
N LEU A 77 3.22 12.56 -3.70
CA LEU A 77 2.06 13.43 -3.77
C LEU A 77 1.84 13.95 -5.19
N HIS A 78 0.63 14.43 -5.43
CA HIS A 78 0.24 15.11 -6.67
C HIS A 78 -0.05 16.58 -6.38
N GLN A 79 0.95 17.44 -6.61
CA GLN A 79 0.82 18.90 -6.44
C GLN A 79 -0.35 19.47 -7.26
N ASN A 80 -0.91 20.58 -6.79
CA ASN A 80 -1.99 21.30 -7.46
C ASN A 80 -3.22 20.43 -7.78
N THR A 81 -3.42 19.34 -7.03
CA THR A 81 -4.56 18.45 -7.18
C THR A 81 -5.30 18.38 -5.85
N ILE A 82 -6.62 18.53 -5.91
CA ILE A 82 -7.50 18.49 -4.75
C ILE A 82 -8.42 17.28 -4.89
N CYS A 83 -8.58 16.50 -3.81
CA CYS A 83 -9.60 15.46 -3.75
C CYS A 83 -10.99 16.08 -3.79
N PHE A 84 -11.83 15.66 -4.75
CA PHE A 84 -13.17 16.20 -4.93
C PHE A 84 -14.08 15.94 -3.71
N SER A 85 -13.89 14.81 -3.02
CA SER A 85 -14.70 14.43 -1.86
C SER A 85 -14.20 15.08 -0.56
N CYS A 86 -13.03 14.67 -0.06
CA CYS A 86 -12.52 15.12 1.25
C CYS A 86 -11.76 16.45 1.23
N ARG A 87 -11.58 17.08 0.06
CA ARG A 87 -10.82 18.33 -0.12
C ARG A 87 -9.33 18.26 0.25
N GLU A 88 -8.77 17.06 0.47
CA GLU A 88 -7.32 16.86 0.64
C GLU A 88 -6.53 17.53 -0.51
N SER A 89 -5.56 18.37 -0.16
CA SER A 89 -4.72 19.12 -1.10
C SER A 89 -3.32 19.35 -0.51
N PRO A 90 -2.23 18.94 -1.18
CA PRO A 90 -2.23 18.09 -2.38
C PRO A 90 -2.79 16.69 -2.07
N ILE A 91 -3.16 15.92 -3.10
CA ILE A 91 -3.47 14.50 -2.90
C ILE A 91 -2.16 13.77 -2.56
N TYR A 92 -2.13 13.09 -1.41
CA TYR A 92 -0.98 12.33 -0.95
C TYR A 92 -1.09 10.84 -1.29
N GLY A 93 0.00 10.27 -1.78
CA GLY A 93 0.06 8.92 -2.33
C GLY A 93 -0.59 8.83 -3.71
N MET A 94 -1.25 7.71 -4.01
CA MET A 94 -1.89 7.51 -5.31
C MET A 94 -3.08 8.46 -5.54
N LYS A 95 -3.21 8.90 -6.78
CA LYS A 95 -4.34 9.69 -7.29
C LYS A 95 -5.21 8.87 -8.23
N TRP A 96 -6.53 9.06 -8.11
CA TRP A 96 -7.54 8.41 -8.94
C TRP A 96 -8.32 9.46 -9.73
N THR A 97 -8.19 9.48 -11.05
CA THR A 97 -8.85 10.45 -11.92
C THR A 97 -9.98 9.78 -12.70
N CYS A 98 -11.22 10.26 -12.55
CA CYS A 98 -12.36 9.74 -13.31
C CYS A 98 -12.22 10.12 -14.79
N THR A 99 -12.27 9.14 -15.71
CA THR A 99 -12.06 9.39 -17.14
C THR A 99 -13.23 10.08 -17.82
N LYS A 100 -14.41 10.10 -17.19
CA LYS A 100 -15.64 10.70 -17.72
C LYS A 100 -15.89 12.11 -17.19
N CYS A 101 -15.67 12.32 -15.89
CA CYS A 101 -15.97 13.59 -15.22
C CYS A 101 -14.73 14.46 -14.95
N ASN A 102 -13.52 13.94 -15.21
CA ASN A 102 -12.25 14.62 -14.97
C ASN A 102 -12.07 15.14 -13.54
N ILE A 103 -12.67 14.45 -12.56
CA ILE A 103 -12.48 14.71 -11.13
C ILE A 103 -11.33 13.86 -10.57
N ASN A 104 -10.72 14.30 -9.47
CA ASN A 104 -9.66 13.57 -8.78
C ASN A 104 -10.13 13.13 -7.39
N LEU A 105 -9.78 11.91 -6.99
CA LEU A 105 -9.99 11.38 -5.64
C LEU A 105 -8.64 10.93 -5.06
N CYS A 106 -8.47 11.12 -3.74
CA CYS A 106 -7.43 10.42 -2.99
C CYS A 106 -7.79 8.94 -2.84
N THR A 107 -6.84 8.13 -2.38
CA THR A 107 -7.04 6.68 -2.25
C THR A 107 -8.16 6.32 -1.30
N GLN A 108 -8.27 6.96 -0.13
CA GLN A 108 -9.37 6.73 0.81
C GLN A 108 -10.74 6.96 0.13
N CYS A 109 -10.96 8.14 -0.45
CA CYS A 109 -12.25 8.43 -1.08
C CYS A 109 -12.56 7.52 -2.28
N TYR A 110 -11.54 7.13 -3.04
CA TYR A 110 -11.72 6.16 -4.13
C TYR A 110 -12.17 4.80 -3.59
N MET A 111 -11.55 4.33 -2.50
CA MET A 111 -11.90 3.06 -1.87
C MET A 111 -13.25 3.13 -1.16
N ASP A 112 -13.67 4.27 -0.63
CA ASP A 112 -14.96 4.46 0.07
C ASP A 112 -16.15 4.75 -0.87
N ASP A 113 -16.04 4.40 -2.15
CA ASP A 113 -17.15 4.51 -3.10
C ASP A 113 -17.68 5.93 -3.32
N TYR A 114 -16.88 6.95 -3.01
CA TYR A 114 -17.19 8.31 -3.43
C TYR A 114 -17.12 8.42 -4.95
N HIS A 115 -18.03 9.22 -5.51
CA HIS A 115 -18.30 9.31 -6.95
C HIS A 115 -18.88 8.01 -7.54
N ASP A 116 -19.43 8.11 -8.75
CA ASP A 116 -20.06 6.98 -9.43
C ASP A 116 -19.11 5.76 -9.53
N VAL A 117 -19.59 4.61 -9.05
CA VAL A 117 -18.86 3.33 -9.03
C VAL A 117 -18.84 2.63 -10.39
N GLU A 118 -19.70 3.05 -11.33
CA GLU A 118 -19.71 2.57 -12.71
C GLU A 118 -18.74 3.34 -13.63
N HIS A 119 -18.24 4.49 -13.18
CA HIS A 119 -17.24 5.25 -13.92
C HIS A 119 -15.86 4.56 -13.89
N ILE A 120 -15.16 4.62 -15.03
CA ILE A 120 -13.78 4.19 -15.17
C ILE A 120 -12.86 5.26 -14.58
N PHE A 121 -11.83 4.82 -13.86
CA PHE A 121 -10.80 5.70 -13.30
C PHE A 121 -9.44 5.36 -13.90
N GLU A 122 -8.58 6.37 -13.95
CA GLU A 122 -7.15 6.26 -14.17
C GLU A 122 -6.42 6.40 -12.83
N ARG A 123 -5.70 5.35 -12.43
CA ARG A 123 -4.79 5.35 -11.29
C ARG A 123 -3.45 5.94 -11.70
N THR A 124 -2.96 6.93 -10.97
CA THR A 124 -1.62 7.50 -11.09
C THR A 124 -0.91 7.29 -9.76
N VAL A 125 0.23 6.60 -9.75
CA VAL A 125 0.88 6.17 -8.50
C VAL A 125 1.86 7.22 -7.97
N THR A 126 2.59 7.90 -8.86
CA THR A 126 3.41 9.09 -8.57
C THR A 126 3.18 10.15 -9.64
N SER A 127 3.62 11.39 -9.42
CA SER A 127 3.50 12.51 -10.38
C SER A 127 4.11 12.20 -11.76
N GLU A 128 5.12 11.34 -11.81
CA GLU A 128 5.85 10.95 -13.02
C GLU A 128 5.33 9.64 -13.65
N SER A 129 4.52 8.88 -12.91
CA SER A 129 4.04 7.57 -13.36
C SER A 129 3.02 7.68 -14.50
N ARG A 130 3.01 6.66 -15.36
CA ARG A 130 1.95 6.49 -16.37
C ARG A 130 0.60 6.25 -15.69
N ARG A 131 -0.45 6.79 -16.30
CA ARG A 131 -1.84 6.55 -15.90
C ARG A 131 -2.27 5.14 -16.29
N PHE A 132 -2.85 4.41 -15.35
CA PHE A 132 -3.37 3.07 -15.58
C PHE A 132 -4.89 3.05 -15.43
N LYS A 133 -5.62 2.72 -16.50
CA LYS A 133 -7.08 2.58 -16.45
C LYS A 133 -7.45 1.34 -15.62
N VAL A 134 -8.24 1.54 -14.58
CA VAL A 134 -8.84 0.46 -13.78
C VAL A 134 -10.29 0.27 -14.20
N ARG A 135 -10.79 -0.96 -14.08
CA ARG A 135 -12.21 -1.26 -14.35
C ARG A 135 -13.13 -0.49 -13.41
N PRO A 136 -14.42 -0.33 -13.75
CA PRO A 136 -15.39 0.23 -12.82
C PRO A 136 -15.40 -0.52 -11.49
N ARG A 137 -15.49 0.21 -10.37
CA ARG A 137 -15.55 -0.36 -9.01
C ARG A 137 -16.73 -1.32 -8.85
N LYS A 138 -17.86 -1.05 -9.51
CA LYS A 138 -19.01 -1.96 -9.56
C LYS A 138 -18.70 -3.34 -10.16
N ARG A 139 -17.62 -3.47 -10.94
CA ARG A 139 -17.15 -4.71 -11.60
C ARG A 139 -15.82 -5.22 -11.04
N SER A 140 -15.41 -4.66 -9.90
CA SER A 140 -14.23 -5.10 -9.15
C SER A 140 -14.50 -6.41 -8.41
N THR A 141 -13.45 -7.02 -7.89
CA THR A 141 -13.58 -8.09 -6.88
C THR A 141 -14.19 -7.55 -5.58
N GLU A 142 -14.64 -8.46 -4.72
CA GLU A 142 -15.07 -8.09 -3.37
C GLU A 142 -14.02 -7.25 -2.65
N LYS A 143 -14.48 -6.23 -1.93
CA LYS A 143 -13.59 -5.38 -1.15
C LYS A 143 -13.06 -6.16 0.04
N ILE A 144 -11.84 -5.82 0.45
CA ILE A 144 -11.15 -6.45 1.57
C ILE A 144 -10.96 -5.42 2.66
N ALA A 145 -11.21 -5.81 3.92
CA ALA A 145 -10.95 -4.96 5.07
C ALA A 145 -9.44 -4.80 5.28
N ALA A 146 -8.97 -3.57 5.32
CA ALA A 146 -7.60 -3.24 5.70
C ALA A 146 -7.43 -3.45 7.22
N LYS A 147 -6.38 -4.16 7.62
CA LYS A 147 -6.06 -4.53 9.00
C LYS A 147 -4.62 -4.16 9.32
N GLY A 148 -4.36 -3.71 10.54
CA GLY A 148 -3.02 -3.31 10.97
C GLY A 148 -3.06 -2.13 11.92
N ILE A 149 -2.03 -1.30 11.85
CA ILE A 149 -1.85 -0.16 12.74
C ILE A 149 -2.66 1.03 12.21
N PHE A 150 -3.89 1.14 12.70
CA PHE A 150 -4.80 2.27 12.47
C PHE A 150 -5.17 2.96 13.78
N VAL A 151 -5.86 4.11 13.71
CA VAL A 151 -6.34 4.81 14.92
C VAL A 151 -7.17 3.85 15.78
N GLY A 152 -6.82 3.76 17.06
CA GLY A 152 -7.39 2.83 18.02
C GLY A 152 -6.67 1.47 18.14
N ALA A 153 -5.67 1.18 17.30
CA ALA A 153 -4.90 -0.06 17.39
C ALA A 153 -4.07 -0.11 18.66
N GLU A 154 -3.96 -1.30 19.27
CA GLU A 154 -3.06 -1.52 20.39
C GLU A 154 -1.67 -1.92 19.87
N VAL A 155 -0.64 -1.25 20.36
CA VAL A 155 0.74 -1.36 19.86
C VAL A 155 1.76 -1.52 20.96
N VAL A 156 2.90 -2.10 20.60
CA VAL A 156 4.13 -2.20 21.41
C VAL A 156 5.32 -1.74 20.57
N GLY A 157 6.50 -1.65 21.19
CA GLY A 157 7.74 -1.34 20.49
C GLY A 157 8.04 -2.32 19.35
N GLY A 158 8.46 -1.76 18.23
CA GLY A 158 8.83 -2.46 17.00
C GLY A 158 10.34 -2.60 16.82
N PRO A 159 10.77 -3.26 15.74
CA PRO A 159 12.18 -3.58 15.50
C PRO A 159 13.09 -2.35 15.26
N TYR A 160 12.53 -1.19 14.90
CA TYR A 160 13.27 0.05 14.71
C TYR A 160 13.19 1.02 15.91
N LEU A 161 12.41 0.68 16.95
CA LEU A 161 12.35 1.52 18.15
C LEU A 161 13.74 1.59 18.78
N ASN A 162 14.11 2.78 19.25
CA ASN A 162 15.39 2.95 19.93
C ASN A 162 15.40 2.08 21.18
N ARG A 163 16.49 1.32 21.38
CA ARG A 163 16.62 0.42 22.54
C ARG A 163 16.69 1.18 23.87
N ASN A 164 17.03 2.46 23.82
CA ASN A 164 17.05 3.34 24.99
C ASN A 164 15.66 3.96 25.28
N ASP A 165 14.67 3.74 24.42
CA ASP A 165 13.29 4.10 24.73
C ASP A 165 12.69 2.96 25.59
N ASP A 166 12.40 3.25 26.85
CA ASP A 166 11.91 2.30 27.87
C ASP A 166 10.53 1.66 27.54
N HIS A 167 9.92 1.99 26.40
CA HIS A 167 8.60 1.54 26.00
C HIS A 167 8.56 0.24 25.19
N ASN A 168 9.69 -0.47 25.02
CA ASN A 168 9.73 -1.62 24.13
C ASN A 168 8.76 -2.76 24.55
N THR A 169 8.38 -2.81 25.83
CA THR A 169 7.37 -3.74 26.38
C THR A 169 6.07 -3.06 26.81
N ASP A 170 6.01 -1.73 26.74
CA ASP A 170 4.82 -0.99 27.13
C ASP A 170 3.74 -1.13 26.06
N VAL A 171 2.49 -1.17 26.52
CA VAL A 171 1.32 -1.21 25.65
C VAL A 171 0.81 0.21 25.45
N GLY A 172 0.66 0.61 24.19
CA GLY A 172 0.09 1.89 23.80
C GLY A 172 -1.10 1.75 22.85
N TYR A 173 -1.77 2.87 22.60
CA TYR A 173 -2.82 2.97 21.59
C TYR A 173 -2.50 4.03 20.57
N VAL A 174 -2.80 3.75 19.30
CA VAL A 174 -2.68 4.74 18.24
C VAL A 174 -3.77 5.78 18.37
N GLU A 175 -3.38 7.02 18.61
CA GLU A 175 -4.33 8.14 18.67
C GLU A 175 -4.47 8.82 17.31
N GLN A 176 -3.37 8.90 16.56
CA GLN A 176 -3.35 9.64 15.30
C GLN A 176 -2.32 9.06 14.33
N ILE A 177 -2.73 8.95 13.06
CA ILE A 177 -1.80 8.79 11.94
C ILE A 177 -1.56 10.18 11.33
N THR A 178 -0.30 10.58 11.26
CA THR A 178 0.13 11.96 10.97
C THR A 178 1.40 11.98 10.10
N ASN A 179 2.15 13.08 10.15
CA ASN A 179 3.36 13.36 9.39
C ASN A 179 4.41 14.12 10.23
N TRP A 180 5.59 14.35 9.67
CA TRP A 180 6.62 15.23 10.24
C TRP A 180 6.75 16.51 9.42
N LYS A 181 6.18 17.62 9.92
CA LYS A 181 6.35 18.95 9.30
C LYS A 181 6.13 18.91 7.76
N ASN A 182 5.08 18.22 7.34
CA ASN A 182 4.68 17.98 5.94
C ASN A 182 5.49 16.93 5.16
N LYS A 183 6.34 16.13 5.82
CA LYS A 183 6.99 14.95 5.25
C LYS A 183 6.42 13.66 5.82
N TYR A 184 6.53 12.59 5.05
CA TYR A 184 6.09 11.25 5.38
C TYR A 184 4.62 11.23 5.77
N GLN A 185 3.76 11.74 4.88
CA GLN A 185 2.33 11.78 5.13
C GLN A 185 1.80 10.36 5.40
N ARG A 186 1.11 10.17 6.52
CA ARG A 186 0.66 8.86 7.03
C ARG A 186 1.80 7.88 7.38
N GLY A 187 3.03 8.36 7.43
CA GLY A 187 4.22 7.59 7.81
C GLY A 187 4.62 7.74 9.27
N ILE A 188 3.93 8.60 10.03
CA ILE A 188 4.18 8.89 11.44
C ILE A 188 2.92 8.59 12.25
N VAL A 189 3.07 8.04 13.45
CA VAL A 189 1.98 7.60 14.32
C VAL A 189 2.18 8.18 15.71
N ARG A 190 1.17 8.88 16.24
CA ARG A 190 1.12 9.29 17.65
C ARG A 190 0.53 8.15 18.47
N VAL A 191 1.25 7.75 19.51
CA VAL A 191 0.88 6.67 20.42
C VAL A 191 0.80 7.22 21.83
N PHE A 192 -0.31 6.94 22.50
CA PHE A 192 -0.46 7.12 23.94
C PHE A 192 -0.03 5.84 24.65
N TRP A 193 1.02 5.92 25.48
CA TRP A 193 1.55 4.79 26.25
C TRP A 193 0.88 4.70 27.61
N LYS A 194 0.21 3.57 27.90
CA LYS A 194 -0.63 3.43 29.11
C LYS A 194 0.17 3.55 30.41
N ASN A 195 1.34 2.92 30.47
CA ASN A 195 2.08 2.78 31.72
C ASN A 195 2.72 4.09 32.18
N THR A 196 3.16 4.90 31.22
CA THR A 196 3.82 6.18 31.49
C THR A 196 2.88 7.38 31.34
N GLU A 197 1.69 7.17 30.79
CA GLU A 197 0.69 8.21 30.49
C GLU A 197 1.26 9.35 29.62
N ILE A 198 2.18 9.02 28.72
CA ILE A 198 2.77 9.98 27.79
C ILE A 198 2.43 9.66 26.34
N GLU A 199 2.40 10.71 25.53
CA GLU A 199 2.26 10.61 24.09
C GLU A 199 3.61 10.78 23.40
N ASN A 200 3.96 9.85 22.51
CA ASN A 200 5.15 9.94 21.67
C ASN A 200 4.79 9.67 20.20
N ILE A 201 5.66 10.13 19.30
CA ILE A 201 5.52 9.90 17.86
C ILE A 201 6.52 8.86 17.38
N HIS A 202 6.05 7.96 16.52
CA HIS A 202 6.80 6.80 16.03
C HIS A 202 6.70 6.70 14.53
N ARG A 203 7.72 6.17 13.87
CA ARG A 203 7.69 5.93 12.43
C ARG A 203 6.97 4.63 12.12
N LEU A 204 6.11 4.71 11.12
CA LEU A 204 5.48 3.58 10.45
C LEU A 204 5.54 3.81 8.94
N GLY A 205 6.69 3.50 8.36
CA GLY A 205 6.99 3.71 6.96
C GLY A 205 7.82 4.96 6.68
N ALA A 206 7.77 6.00 7.52
CA ALA A 206 8.72 7.10 7.38
C ALA A 206 10.17 6.56 7.41
N GLU A 207 10.98 6.94 6.42
CA GLU A 207 12.37 6.46 6.25
C GLU A 207 12.50 4.93 6.11
N GLY A 208 11.41 4.22 5.79
CA GLY A 208 11.43 2.75 5.78
C GLY A 208 11.51 2.10 7.15
N CYS A 209 11.20 2.82 8.23
CA CYS A 209 11.28 2.32 9.60
C CYS A 209 9.93 1.87 10.14
N VAL A 210 9.96 0.92 11.08
CA VAL A 210 8.80 0.37 11.80
C VAL A 210 9.13 0.38 13.28
N ASP A 211 8.85 1.51 13.92
CA ASP A 211 9.16 1.74 15.34
C ASP A 211 8.12 1.10 16.27
N ILE A 212 6.94 0.72 15.75
CA ILE A 212 5.85 0.10 16.50
C ILE A 212 5.19 -1.04 15.72
N VAL A 213 4.64 -2.01 16.44
CA VAL A 213 3.91 -3.16 15.88
C VAL A 213 2.62 -3.40 16.67
N CYS A 214 1.59 -3.96 16.03
CA CYS A 214 0.35 -4.36 16.68
C CYS A 214 0.59 -5.48 17.68
N SER A 215 0.22 -5.26 18.94
CA SER A 215 0.07 -6.34 19.93
C SER A 215 -1.29 -7.03 19.78
N ARG A 216 -2.33 -6.24 19.51
CA ARG A 216 -3.71 -6.70 19.40
C ARG A 216 -4.49 -5.83 18.43
N LEU A 217 -5.27 -6.48 17.56
CA LEU A 217 -6.27 -5.77 16.76
C LEU A 217 -7.47 -5.40 17.63
N THR A 218 -7.89 -4.14 17.50
CA THR A 218 -9.15 -3.66 18.05
C THR A 218 -10.17 -3.57 16.91
N GLU A 219 -11.43 -3.88 17.18
CA GLU A 219 -12.48 -3.92 16.15
C GLU A 219 -12.69 -2.57 15.45
N ASN A 220 -12.34 -1.47 16.13
CA ASN A 220 -12.47 -0.12 15.63
C ASN A 220 -11.22 0.39 14.88
N ALA A 221 -10.09 -0.32 14.96
CA ALA A 221 -8.87 0.06 14.26
C ALA A 221 -8.91 -0.37 12.80
N THR A 222 -9.56 0.45 11.98
CA THR A 222 -9.69 0.18 10.54
C THR A 222 -9.51 1.43 9.70
N TRP A 223 -8.94 1.24 8.51
CA TRP A 223 -8.93 2.21 7.42
C TRP A 223 -10.15 2.05 6.50
N GLY A 224 -11.02 1.08 6.80
CA GLY A 224 -12.11 0.65 5.94
C GLY A 224 -11.71 -0.46 4.97
N ASN A 225 -12.41 -0.53 3.86
CA ASN A 225 -12.27 -1.58 2.87
C ASN A 225 -11.62 -1.06 1.58
N TYR A 226 -10.84 -1.89 0.88
CA TYR A 226 -10.19 -1.52 -0.37
C TYR A 226 -10.50 -2.51 -1.51
N TYR A 227 -10.34 -2.05 -2.75
CA TYR A 227 -10.43 -2.85 -3.97
C TYR A 227 -9.07 -3.48 -4.31
N PRO A 228 -8.81 -4.75 -3.95
CA PRO A 228 -7.47 -5.33 -4.04
C PRO A 228 -6.93 -5.39 -5.47
N ASP A 229 -7.76 -5.79 -6.41
CA ASP A 229 -7.47 -5.88 -7.84
C ASP A 229 -7.22 -4.50 -8.50
N HIS A 230 -7.67 -3.41 -7.86
CA HIS A 230 -7.41 -2.05 -8.31
C HIS A 230 -6.10 -1.49 -7.75
N LEU A 231 -5.45 -2.15 -6.79
CA LEU A 231 -4.12 -1.75 -6.32
C LEU A 231 -3.03 -2.14 -7.34
N PRO A 232 -1.93 -1.36 -7.45
CA PRO A 232 -0.77 -1.75 -8.25
C PRO A 232 -0.14 -3.02 -7.65
N VAL A 233 0.18 -3.99 -8.51
CA VAL A 233 1.10 -5.06 -8.13
C VAL A 233 2.54 -4.54 -8.07
N ILE A 234 3.36 -5.16 -7.24
CA ILE A 234 4.75 -4.78 -7.04
C ILE A 234 5.66 -5.80 -7.72
N ASP A 235 6.45 -5.35 -8.69
CA ASP A 235 7.63 -6.04 -9.20
C ASP A 235 8.74 -5.01 -9.53
N PHE A 236 9.94 -5.48 -9.88
CA PHE A 236 11.05 -4.59 -10.26
C PHE A 236 10.92 -3.96 -11.66
N GLU A 237 10.05 -4.45 -12.55
CA GLU A 237 10.01 -4.08 -13.98
C GLU A 237 8.78 -3.22 -14.35
N TYR A 238 7.59 -3.59 -13.90
CA TYR A 238 6.31 -2.90 -14.02
C TYR A 238 6.28 -1.56 -13.30
N MET A 239 7.01 -1.48 -12.18
CA MET A 239 7.21 -0.23 -11.48
C MET A 239 8.23 0.66 -12.22
N CYS A 240 9.05 0.15 -13.16
CA CYS A 240 10.06 0.93 -13.88
C CYS A 240 9.79 1.09 -15.41
N SER A 241 8.67 0.64 -15.97
CA SER A 241 8.52 0.57 -17.44
C SER A 241 7.21 1.15 -17.99
N ASN A 242 7.33 1.79 -19.15
CA ASN A 242 6.23 2.44 -19.88
C ASN A 242 5.35 1.48 -20.69
N THR A 243 5.54 0.16 -20.59
CA THR A 243 4.83 -0.82 -21.42
C THR A 243 3.55 -1.32 -20.76
N PRO A 244 2.39 -1.22 -21.44
CA PRO A 244 1.12 -1.67 -20.87
C PRO A 244 1.12 -3.21 -20.77
N VAL A 245 0.92 -3.75 -19.57
CA VAL A 245 0.62 -5.17 -19.42
C VAL A 245 -0.82 -5.38 -19.86
N SER A 246 -0.98 -6.00 -21.02
CA SER A 246 -2.26 -6.52 -21.48
C SER A 246 -2.74 -7.58 -20.49
N VAL A 247 -3.87 -7.31 -19.84
CA VAL A 247 -4.62 -8.31 -19.08
C VAL A 247 -5.04 -9.39 -20.08
N PHE A 248 -4.45 -10.58 -20.01
CA PHE A 248 -4.89 -11.73 -20.78
C PHE A 248 -6.28 -12.15 -20.27
N SER A 249 -7.33 -11.70 -20.98
CA SER A 249 -8.61 -12.39 -21.05
C SER A 249 -8.40 -13.69 -21.84
N GLY A 250 -8.88 -14.81 -21.30
CA GLY A 250 -8.54 -16.14 -21.78
C GLY A 250 -9.17 -16.60 -23.09
N ALA A 251 -9.05 -17.92 -23.26
CA ALA A 251 -9.71 -18.80 -24.22
C ALA A 251 -9.08 -18.94 -25.62
N GLY A 252 -8.77 -20.20 -25.94
CA GLY A 252 -8.89 -20.74 -27.29
C GLY A 252 -7.57 -21.03 -28.00
N LYS A 253 -7.11 -22.29 -27.92
CA LYS A 253 -6.52 -23.01 -29.07
C LYS A 253 -6.42 -24.51 -28.76
N LYS A 254 -7.38 -25.28 -29.27
CA LYS A 254 -7.18 -26.69 -29.61
C LYS A 254 -7.52 -26.89 -31.08
N LYS A 255 -6.46 -27.15 -31.85
CA LYS A 255 -6.29 -28.05 -33.00
C LYS A 255 -7.21 -27.92 -34.23
N GLU A 256 -6.59 -27.44 -35.30
CA GLU A 256 -6.70 -27.86 -36.71
C GLU A 256 -5.29 -27.61 -37.31
N GLN A 257 -4.68 -28.37 -38.22
CA GLN A 257 -4.97 -29.57 -39.00
C GLN A 257 -3.58 -30.12 -39.40
N THR A 258 -3.40 -31.43 -39.45
CA THR A 258 -2.28 -32.08 -40.14
C THR A 258 -2.78 -32.58 -41.49
N GLU A 259 -2.31 -31.97 -42.57
CA GLU A 259 -2.27 -32.57 -43.90
C GLU A 259 -0.86 -32.36 -44.47
N SER A 260 -0.15 -33.47 -44.69
CA SER A 260 0.74 -33.67 -45.83
C SER A 260 1.33 -35.08 -45.79
N SER A 261 1.17 -35.78 -46.92
CA SER A 261 1.72 -37.08 -47.33
C SER A 261 0.97 -38.33 -46.85
#